data_AF-A0A2N2SIT4-F1
#
_entry.id   AF-A0A2N2SIT4-F1
#
_cell.length_a   1.000
_cell.length_b   1.000
_cell.length_c   1.000
_cell.angle_alpha   90.00
_cell.angle_beta   90.00
_cell.angle_gamma   90.00
#
_symmetry.space_group_name_H-M   'P 1'
#
loop_
_entity.id
_entity.type
_entity.pdbx_description
1 polymer ?
#
loop_
_entity_poly.entity_id
_entity_poly.type
_entity_poly.pdbx_seq_one_letter_code
_entity_poly.pdbx_strand_id
1 'polypeptide(L)'
;MLAPLSFRPSPARAALHAHLMQHAAGYPNDELLAHLIAGWTLGDGMLPADFGLGPARFAALIAQHFPRLMWQPRSDLSQTPTLHPEFEDLVRFIDGEADAEVAGAAEVAQIVATACMGDDHLWQDLGLPSRRELSQLIALNFPALALANNRDMKWKKFLYRELCQREGIFVCASPSCEACTDYATCFGPEV
;
A
#
# COMPACT_ATOMS: atom_id res chain seq x y z
N MET A 1 -6.97 31.46 7.61
CA MET A 1 -7.44 30.54 6.56
C MET A 1 -7.55 29.17 7.20
N LEU A 2 -8.77 28.67 7.36
CA LEU A 2 -8.99 27.32 7.88
C LEU A 2 -8.41 26.34 6.86
N ALA A 3 -7.55 25.43 7.28
CA ALA A 3 -7.11 24.31 6.44
C ALA A 3 -8.37 23.63 5.86
N PRO A 4 -8.37 23.24 4.57
CA PRO A 4 -9.50 22.49 4.02
C PRO A 4 -9.70 21.26 4.89
N LEU A 5 -10.97 20.89 5.11
CA LEU A 5 -11.39 19.75 5.91
C LEU A 5 -10.56 18.53 5.52
N SER A 6 -9.48 18.29 6.26
CA SER A 6 -8.63 17.12 6.10
C SER A 6 -9.53 15.91 6.18
N PHE A 7 -9.48 15.04 5.17
CA PHE A 7 -10.26 13.81 5.07
C PHE A 7 -10.34 13.15 6.45
N ARG A 8 -11.53 13.16 7.05
CA ARG A 8 -11.77 12.47 8.32
C ARG A 8 -12.22 11.07 7.96
N PRO A 9 -11.55 10.02 8.45
CA PRO A 9 -12.04 8.67 8.26
C PRO A 9 -13.47 8.59 8.79
N SER A 10 -14.32 7.82 8.11
CA SER A 10 -15.71 7.64 8.53
C SER A 10 -15.76 7.10 9.97
N PRO A 11 -16.82 7.41 10.75
CA PRO A 11 -16.97 6.85 12.09
C PRO A 11 -16.91 5.31 12.10
N ALA A 12 -17.44 4.66 11.06
CA ALA A 12 -17.38 3.22 10.88
C ALA A 12 -15.93 2.72 10.73
N ARG A 13 -15.12 3.41 9.92
CA ARG A 13 -13.69 3.10 9.74
C ARG A 13 -12.93 3.23 11.06
N ALA A 14 -13.12 4.34 11.76
CA ALA A 14 -12.46 4.58 13.04
C ALA A 14 -12.83 3.52 14.08
N ALA A 15 -14.11 3.12 14.13
CA ALA A 15 -14.58 2.07 15.04
C ALA A 15 -14.00 0.69 14.70
N LEU A 16 -13.99 0.31 13.42
CA LEU A 16 -13.39 -0.96 12.97
C LEU A 16 -11.89 -1.00 13.25
N HIS A 17 -11.17 0.07 12.91
CA HIS A 17 -9.75 0.19 13.20
C HIS A 17 -9.47 0.05 14.70
N ALA A 18 -10.18 0.80 15.55
CA ALA A 18 -10.03 0.74 17.00
C ALA A 18 -10.37 -0.66 17.56
N HIS A 19 -11.35 -1.35 16.98
CA HIS A 19 -11.66 -2.73 17.34
C HIS A 19 -10.50 -3.67 16.99
N LEU A 20 -9.97 -3.63 15.76
CA LEU A 20 -8.83 -4.45 15.33
C LEU A 20 -7.62 -4.25 16.25
N MET A 21 -7.32 -3.00 16.60
CA MET A 21 -6.19 -2.66 17.48
C MET A 21 -6.32 -3.18 18.92
N GLN A 22 -7.53 -3.49 19.40
CA GLN A 22 -7.69 -4.18 20.71
C GLN A 22 -7.19 -5.64 20.66
N HIS A 23 -7.05 -6.20 19.47
CA HIS A 23 -6.59 -7.56 19.24
C HIS A 23 -5.19 -7.65 18.63
N ALA A 24 -4.53 -6.51 18.41
CA ALA A 24 -3.17 -6.41 17.92
C ALA A 24 -2.16 -7.14 18.83
N ALA A 25 -1.15 -7.77 18.24
CA ALA A 25 -0.09 -8.50 18.94
C ALA A 25 1.05 -7.60 19.44
N GLY A 26 1.09 -6.33 19.00
CA GLY A 26 2.10 -5.34 19.34
C GLY A 26 3.22 -5.19 18.30
N TYR A 27 3.06 -5.72 17.08
CA TYR A 27 4.05 -5.52 16.02
C TYR A 27 3.89 -4.12 15.38
N PRO A 28 4.98 -3.54 14.84
CA PRO A 28 4.91 -2.24 14.16
C PRO A 28 3.87 -2.17 13.03
N ASN A 29 3.67 -3.29 12.30
CA ASN A 29 2.72 -3.37 11.19
C ASN A 29 1.24 -3.49 11.61
N ASP A 30 0.93 -3.70 12.89
CA ASP A 30 -0.45 -3.93 13.34
C ASP A 30 -1.37 -2.75 12.99
N GLU A 31 -0.90 -1.51 13.20
CA GLU A 31 -1.66 -0.28 12.88
C GLU A 31 -1.99 -0.20 11.38
N LEU A 32 -1.02 -0.51 10.53
CA LEU A 32 -1.19 -0.41 9.07
C LEU A 32 -2.08 -1.52 8.53
N LEU A 33 -1.88 -2.75 9.01
CA LEU A 33 -2.76 -3.86 8.67
C LEU A 33 -4.19 -3.61 9.16
N ALA A 34 -4.37 -3.00 10.33
CA ALA A 34 -5.70 -2.61 10.80
C ALA A 34 -6.36 -1.58 9.86
N HIS A 35 -5.60 -0.63 9.31
CA HIS A 35 -6.12 0.30 8.30
C HIS A 35 -6.53 -0.37 6.99
N LEU A 36 -5.72 -1.31 6.49
CA LEU A 36 -6.02 -2.10 5.28
C LEU A 36 -7.28 -2.94 5.48
N ILE A 37 -7.36 -3.68 6.59
CA ILE A 37 -8.50 -4.53 6.95
C ILE A 37 -9.77 -3.69 7.12
N ALA A 38 -9.70 -2.54 7.81
CA ALA A 38 -10.85 -1.66 7.98
C ALA A 38 -11.34 -1.07 6.64
N GLY A 39 -10.42 -0.68 5.75
CA GLY A 39 -10.77 -0.19 4.41
C GLY A 39 -11.48 -1.25 3.58
N TRP A 40 -10.86 -2.42 3.48
CA TRP A 40 -11.43 -3.55 2.73
C TRP A 40 -12.80 -3.96 3.27
N THR A 41 -12.97 -4.01 4.60
CA THR A 41 -14.25 -4.36 5.25
C THR A 41 -15.37 -3.37 4.90
N LEU A 42 -15.03 -2.11 4.61
CA LEU A 42 -15.97 -1.06 4.21
C LEU A 42 -16.17 -0.97 2.70
N GLY A 43 -15.48 -1.80 1.92
CA GLY A 43 -15.54 -1.78 0.46
C GLY A 43 -14.64 -0.73 -0.19
N ASP A 44 -13.66 -0.20 0.54
CA ASP A 44 -12.65 0.70 -0.02
C ASP A 44 -11.49 -0.09 -0.63
N GLY A 45 -10.91 0.46 -1.70
CA GLY A 45 -9.78 -0.14 -2.41
C GLY A 45 -10.16 -1.28 -3.34
N MET A 46 -9.15 -1.94 -3.88
CA MET A 46 -9.30 -2.96 -4.93
C MET A 46 -8.76 -4.33 -4.53
N LEU A 47 -8.15 -4.46 -3.35
CA LEU A 47 -7.50 -5.69 -2.91
C LEU A 47 -8.48 -6.88 -2.88
N PRO A 48 -8.03 -8.08 -3.32
CA PRO A 48 -8.84 -9.29 -3.18
C PRO A 48 -9.00 -9.66 -1.69
N ALA A 49 -9.85 -10.63 -1.37
CA ALA A 49 -10.18 -11.02 0.01
C ALA A 49 -8.98 -11.46 0.86
N ASP A 50 -7.90 -11.90 0.22
CA ASP A 50 -6.64 -12.34 0.81
C ASP A 50 -5.47 -11.37 0.57
N PHE A 51 -5.80 -10.15 0.12
CA PHE A 51 -4.88 -9.08 -0.25
C PHE A 51 -3.80 -9.49 -1.28
N GLY A 52 -4.04 -10.54 -2.06
CA GLY A 52 -3.15 -11.01 -3.12
C GLY A 52 -2.08 -11.99 -2.63
N LEU A 53 -2.11 -12.36 -1.34
CA LEU A 53 -1.14 -13.27 -0.73
C LEU A 53 -1.49 -14.75 -0.94
N GLY A 54 -2.73 -15.06 -1.33
CA GLY A 54 -3.28 -16.40 -1.22
C GLY A 54 -3.75 -16.71 0.20
N PRO A 55 -4.70 -17.67 0.36
CA PRO A 55 -5.39 -17.91 1.62
C PRO A 55 -4.47 -18.35 2.76
N ALA A 56 -3.43 -19.14 2.46
CA ALA A 56 -2.53 -19.68 3.49
C ALA A 56 -1.62 -18.61 4.09
N ARG A 57 -0.94 -17.82 3.25
CA ARG A 57 -0.04 -16.75 3.70
C ARG A 57 -0.79 -15.65 4.43
N PHE A 58 -1.96 -15.28 3.89
CA PHE A 58 -2.80 -14.28 4.54
C PHE A 58 -3.34 -14.75 5.89
N ALA A 59 -3.81 -16.00 6.01
CA ALA A 59 -4.22 -16.54 7.30
C ALA A 59 -3.07 -16.55 8.33
N ALA A 60 -1.84 -16.85 7.90
CA ALA A 60 -0.66 -16.78 8.75
C ALA A 60 -0.36 -15.35 9.20
N LEU A 61 -0.43 -14.37 8.29
CA LEU A 61 -0.26 -12.95 8.59
C LEU A 61 -1.28 -12.48 9.64
N ILE A 62 -2.56 -12.79 9.45
CA ILE A 62 -3.60 -12.42 10.42
C ILE A 62 -3.38 -13.11 11.77
N ALA A 63 -3.05 -14.40 11.78
CA ALA A 63 -2.81 -15.13 13.03
C ALA A 63 -1.61 -14.55 13.82
N GLN A 64 -0.61 -14.02 13.14
CA GLN A 64 0.55 -13.39 13.75
C GLN A 64 0.22 -12.00 14.33
N HIS A 65 -0.45 -11.15 13.56
CA HIS A 65 -0.71 -9.75 13.93
C HIS A 65 -1.96 -9.57 14.79
N PHE A 66 -2.97 -10.44 14.64
CA PHE A 66 -4.25 -10.39 15.35
C PHE A 66 -4.65 -11.78 15.87
N PRO A 67 -3.88 -12.38 16.79
CA PRO A 67 -4.03 -13.81 17.19
C PRO A 67 -5.38 -14.16 17.83
N ARG A 68 -6.14 -13.15 18.27
CA ARG A 68 -7.46 -13.32 18.89
C ARG A 68 -8.62 -13.09 17.93
N LEU A 69 -8.35 -12.80 16.66
CA LEU A 69 -9.36 -12.62 15.64
C LEU A 69 -9.40 -13.81 14.69
N MET A 70 -10.61 -14.17 14.28
CA MET A 70 -10.83 -15.07 13.17
C MET A 70 -11.21 -14.22 11.97
N TRP A 71 -10.39 -14.27 10.93
CA TRP A 71 -10.68 -13.58 9.68
C TRP A 71 -11.38 -14.51 8.70
N GLN A 72 -12.58 -14.10 8.27
CA GLN A 72 -13.39 -14.82 7.29
C GLN A 72 -13.93 -13.79 6.29
N PRO A 73 -13.11 -13.42 5.30
CA PRO A 73 -13.50 -12.42 4.32
C PRO A 73 -14.58 -13.01 3.42
N ARG A 74 -15.57 -12.18 3.12
CA ARG A 74 -16.59 -12.49 2.11
C ARG A 74 -15.98 -12.41 0.72
N SER A 75 -15.53 -13.56 0.20
CA SER A 75 -14.92 -13.65 -1.13
C SER A 75 -15.87 -13.26 -2.27
N ASP A 76 -17.18 -13.27 -2.03
CA ASP A 76 -18.18 -12.78 -2.98
C ASP A 76 -18.15 -11.26 -3.18
N LEU A 77 -17.47 -10.53 -2.28
CA LEU A 77 -17.29 -9.08 -2.35
C LEU A 77 -15.89 -8.69 -2.84
N SER A 78 -14.99 -9.64 -3.06
CA SER A 78 -13.63 -9.33 -3.51
C SER A 78 -13.54 -9.10 -5.00
N GLN A 79 -12.81 -8.07 -5.39
CA GLN A 79 -12.38 -7.90 -6.77
C GLN A 79 -11.22 -8.86 -7.05
N THR A 80 -11.21 -9.44 -8.26
CA THR A 80 -10.03 -10.15 -8.77
C THR A 80 -9.27 -9.16 -9.63
N PRO A 81 -8.10 -8.65 -9.20
CA PRO A 81 -7.33 -7.71 -9.99
C PRO A 81 -6.87 -8.37 -11.29
N THR A 82 -6.88 -7.60 -12.38
CA THR A 82 -6.24 -8.03 -13.62
C THR A 82 -4.73 -7.89 -13.44
N LEU A 83 -4.00 -9.01 -13.46
CA LEU A 83 -2.54 -8.97 -13.34
C LEU A 83 -1.93 -8.59 -14.69
N HIS A 84 -1.13 -7.53 -14.70
CA HIS A 84 -0.36 -7.12 -15.86
C HIS A 84 0.99 -7.86 -15.92
N PRO A 85 1.64 -7.94 -17.10
CA PRO A 85 2.88 -8.71 -17.28
C PRO A 85 4.00 -8.32 -16.31
N GLU A 86 4.06 -7.07 -15.87
CA GLU A 86 5.08 -6.57 -14.94
C GLU A 86 4.82 -6.94 -13.47
N PHE A 87 3.68 -7.56 -13.14
CA PHE A 87 3.29 -7.83 -11.76
C PHE A 87 4.35 -8.62 -11.00
N GLU A 88 4.86 -9.70 -11.59
CA GLU A 88 5.89 -10.55 -10.96
C GLU A 88 7.22 -9.80 -10.77
N ASP A 89 7.57 -8.90 -11.70
CA ASP A 89 8.78 -8.09 -11.60
C ASP A 89 8.63 -7.04 -10.49
N LEU A 90 7.45 -6.43 -10.39
CA LEU A 90 7.09 -5.48 -9.33
C LEU A 90 7.10 -6.13 -7.95
N VAL A 91 6.54 -7.34 -7.80
CA VAL A 91 6.59 -8.11 -6.54
C VAL A 91 8.04 -8.36 -6.15
N ARG A 92 8.87 -8.91 -7.05
CA ARG A 92 10.28 -9.19 -6.76
C ARG A 92 11.08 -7.93 -6.41
N PHE A 93 10.79 -6.82 -7.09
CA PHE A 93 11.41 -5.54 -6.79
C PHE A 93 11.06 -5.08 -5.38
N ILE A 94 9.78 -4.98 -5.03
CA ILE A 94 9.36 -4.43 -3.72
C ILE A 94 9.77 -5.38 -2.58
N ASP A 95 9.67 -6.70 -2.78
CA ASP A 95 10.10 -7.70 -1.80
C ASP A 95 11.61 -7.61 -1.53
N GLY A 96 12.42 -7.34 -2.56
CA GLY A 96 13.86 -7.10 -2.40
C GLY A 96 14.21 -5.84 -1.60
N GLU A 97 13.26 -4.93 -1.40
CA GLU A 97 13.42 -3.72 -0.59
C GLU A 97 12.81 -3.85 0.82
N ALA A 98 12.20 -5.00 1.13
CA ALA A 98 11.55 -5.25 2.40
C ALA A 98 12.57 -5.29 3.55
N ASP A 99 12.25 -4.60 4.64
CA ASP A 99 13.02 -4.70 5.89
C ASP A 99 12.75 -6.04 6.58
N ALA A 100 13.75 -6.92 6.58
CA ALA A 100 13.64 -8.26 7.16
C ALA A 100 13.41 -8.27 8.69
N GLU A 101 13.71 -7.17 9.38
CA GLU A 101 13.48 -7.04 10.82
C GLU A 101 12.02 -6.67 11.14
N VAL A 102 11.25 -6.24 10.13
CA VAL A 102 9.84 -5.86 10.28
C VAL A 102 8.94 -7.05 9.96
N ALA A 103 8.31 -7.60 10.99
CA ALA A 103 7.32 -8.66 10.86
C ALA A 103 6.22 -8.31 9.84
N GLY A 104 6.10 -9.14 8.80
CA GLY A 104 5.11 -8.98 7.73
C GLY A 104 5.54 -8.10 6.55
N ALA A 105 6.78 -7.58 6.51
CA ALA A 105 7.23 -6.71 5.42
C ALA A 105 7.18 -7.37 4.04
N ALA A 106 7.54 -8.65 3.93
CA ALA A 106 7.45 -9.43 2.68
C ALA A 106 5.99 -9.61 2.21
N GLU A 107 5.05 -9.84 3.14
CA GLU A 107 3.62 -9.86 2.82
C GLU A 107 3.15 -8.48 2.36
N VAL A 108 3.55 -7.41 3.06
CA VAL A 108 3.23 -6.04 2.67
C VAL A 108 3.77 -5.72 1.26
N ALA A 109 4.91 -6.25 0.86
CA ALA A 109 5.45 -6.06 -0.49
C ALA A 109 4.49 -6.57 -1.57
N GLN A 110 3.97 -7.79 -1.39
CA GLN A 110 3.00 -8.36 -2.32
C GLN A 110 1.65 -7.65 -2.27
N ILE A 111 1.19 -7.21 -1.09
CA ILE A 111 -0.03 -6.40 -0.95
C ILE A 111 0.11 -5.09 -1.75
N VAL A 112 1.23 -4.39 -1.60
CA VAL A 112 1.51 -3.14 -2.32
C VAL A 112 1.59 -3.38 -3.83
N ALA A 113 2.31 -4.41 -4.28
CA ALA A 113 2.38 -4.76 -5.70
C ALA A 113 0.99 -5.11 -6.27
N THR A 114 0.14 -5.78 -5.48
CA THR A 114 -1.23 -6.11 -5.86
C THR A 114 -2.08 -4.85 -6.03
N ALA A 115 -2.02 -3.92 -5.08
CA ALA A 115 -2.72 -2.63 -5.17
C ALA A 115 -2.22 -1.74 -6.32
N CYS A 116 -0.97 -1.91 -6.77
CA CYS A 116 -0.47 -1.21 -7.96
C CYS A 116 -1.22 -1.57 -9.25
N MET A 117 -1.92 -2.71 -9.30
CA MET A 117 -2.74 -3.11 -10.44
C MET A 117 -4.06 -2.34 -10.55
N GLY A 118 -4.43 -1.55 -9.52
CA GLY A 118 -5.58 -0.66 -9.57
C GLY A 118 -5.33 0.58 -10.42
N ASP A 119 -6.40 1.27 -10.80
CA ASP A 119 -6.35 2.46 -11.66
C ASP A 119 -6.16 3.78 -10.86
N ASP A 120 -6.41 3.77 -9.55
CA ASP A 120 -6.42 4.98 -8.72
C ASP A 120 -5.03 5.29 -8.13
N HIS A 121 -4.94 6.22 -7.17
CA HIS A 121 -3.71 6.41 -6.41
C HIS A 121 -3.50 5.21 -5.48
N LEU A 122 -2.23 4.82 -5.25
CA LEU A 122 -1.91 3.60 -4.50
C LEU A 122 -2.55 3.54 -3.10
N TRP A 123 -2.69 4.69 -2.41
CA TRP A 123 -3.34 4.70 -1.10
C TRP A 123 -4.84 4.42 -1.19
N GLN A 124 -5.51 4.83 -2.29
CA GLN A 124 -6.92 4.52 -2.55
C GLN A 124 -7.08 3.05 -2.91
N ASP A 125 -6.21 2.50 -3.75
CA ASP A 125 -6.25 1.08 -4.14
C ASP A 125 -5.98 0.12 -2.98
N LEU A 126 -5.08 0.51 -2.06
CA LEU A 126 -4.88 -0.19 -0.79
C LEU A 126 -6.07 -0.02 0.17
N GLY A 127 -6.97 0.92 -0.13
CA GLY A 127 -8.06 1.30 0.76
C GLY A 127 -7.55 1.93 2.05
N LEU A 128 -6.48 2.73 2.03
CA LEU A 128 -5.98 3.50 3.17
C LEU A 128 -6.74 4.82 3.33
N PRO A 129 -6.74 5.45 4.52
CA PRO A 129 -7.46 6.71 4.71
C PRO A 129 -6.78 7.92 4.06
N SER A 130 -5.46 7.89 3.84
CA SER A 130 -4.79 8.95 3.08
C SER A 130 -3.40 8.51 2.58
N ARG A 131 -2.82 9.34 1.73
CA ARG A 131 -1.41 9.24 1.30
C ARG A 131 -0.44 9.22 2.49
N ARG A 132 -0.76 9.86 3.62
CA ARG A 132 0.11 9.88 4.80
C ARG A 132 0.30 8.48 5.38
N GLU A 133 -0.78 7.73 5.54
CA GLU A 133 -0.71 6.35 6.05
C GLU A 133 0.03 5.44 5.06
N LEU A 134 -0.10 5.69 3.75
CA LEU A 134 0.75 5.01 2.76
C LEU A 134 2.23 5.35 2.94
N SER A 135 2.60 6.63 3.09
CA SER A 135 4.00 7.02 3.32
C SER A 135 4.56 6.41 4.61
N GLN A 136 3.75 6.27 5.67
CA GLN A 136 4.15 5.58 6.90
C GLN A 136 4.33 4.07 6.67
N LEU A 137 3.46 3.45 5.86
CA LEU A 137 3.59 2.05 5.46
C LEU A 137 4.88 1.81 4.70
N ILE A 138 5.21 2.65 3.71
CA ILE A 138 6.46 2.52 2.96
C ILE A 138 7.66 2.80 3.88
N ALA A 139 7.62 3.84 4.71
CA ALA A 139 8.75 4.17 5.60
C ALA A 139 9.06 3.06 6.61
N LEU A 140 8.05 2.35 7.09
CA LEU A 140 8.23 1.22 8.00
C LEU A 140 8.76 -0.02 7.28
N ASN A 141 8.15 -0.41 6.15
CA ASN A 141 8.41 -1.69 5.51
C ASN A 141 9.53 -1.64 4.48
N PHE A 142 9.77 -0.48 3.86
CA PHE A 142 10.72 -0.28 2.75
C PHE A 142 11.52 1.02 2.96
N PRO A 143 12.32 1.12 4.04
CA PRO A 143 12.98 2.36 4.44
C PRO A 143 13.87 2.95 3.33
N ALA A 144 14.56 2.10 2.55
CA ALA A 144 15.39 2.55 1.43
C ALA A 144 14.56 3.26 0.34
N LEU A 145 13.39 2.71 -0.03
CA LEU A 145 12.45 3.35 -0.96
C LEU A 145 11.92 4.67 -0.39
N ALA A 146 11.64 4.72 0.91
CA ALA A 146 11.19 5.94 1.57
C ALA A 146 12.23 7.05 1.53
N LEU A 147 13.50 6.73 1.80
CA LEU A 147 14.61 7.67 1.67
C LEU A 147 14.82 8.13 0.22
N ALA A 148 14.66 7.22 -0.75
CA ALA A 148 14.85 7.53 -2.17
C ALA A 148 13.73 8.43 -2.74
N ASN A 149 12.50 8.33 -2.24
CA ASN A 149 11.38 9.22 -2.63
C ASN A 149 11.41 10.58 -1.93
N ASN A 150 12.55 11.26 -1.92
CA ASN A 150 12.79 12.50 -1.15
C ASN A 150 12.15 13.79 -1.72
N ARG A 151 11.51 13.71 -2.90
CA ARG A 151 10.80 14.83 -3.54
C ARG A 151 9.28 14.65 -3.54
N ASP A 152 8.78 13.69 -2.76
CA ASP A 152 7.34 13.41 -2.61
C ASP A 152 6.65 13.15 -3.97
N MET A 153 7.28 12.30 -4.79
CA MET A 153 6.63 11.77 -5.99
C MET A 153 5.48 10.84 -5.56
N LYS A 154 4.38 10.84 -6.32
CA LYS A 154 3.27 9.91 -6.11
C LYS A 154 3.79 8.47 -6.08
N TRP A 155 3.44 7.71 -5.04
CA TRP A 155 4.08 6.42 -4.74
C TRP A 155 4.01 5.42 -5.89
N LYS A 156 2.85 5.27 -6.54
CA LYS A 156 2.71 4.37 -7.70
C LYS A 156 3.68 4.77 -8.81
N LYS A 157 3.73 6.06 -9.17
CA LYS A 157 4.65 6.58 -10.20
C LYS A 157 6.12 6.38 -9.80
N PHE A 158 6.45 6.56 -8.52
CA PHE A 158 7.80 6.32 -8.00
C PHE A 158 8.21 4.85 -8.15
N LEU A 159 7.38 3.91 -7.68
CA LEU A 159 7.67 2.47 -7.75
C LEU A 159 7.88 1.99 -9.19
N TYR A 160 7.00 2.41 -10.11
CA TYR A 160 7.15 2.06 -11.53
C TYR A 160 8.40 2.69 -12.16
N ARG A 161 8.77 3.92 -11.77
CA ARG A 161 10.02 4.53 -12.24
C ARG A 161 11.25 3.74 -11.77
N GLU A 162 11.29 3.35 -10.50
CA GLU A 162 12.38 2.55 -9.95
C GLU A 162 12.47 1.18 -10.62
N LEU A 163 11.33 0.51 -10.84
CA LEU A 163 11.27 -0.75 -11.57
C LEU A 163 11.86 -0.59 -12.99
N CYS A 164 11.40 0.39 -13.75
CA CYS A 164 11.91 0.63 -15.10
C CYS A 164 13.42 0.94 -15.12
N GLN A 165 13.91 1.72 -14.14
CA GLN A 165 15.35 2.02 -14.03
C GLN A 165 16.19 0.76 -13.78
N ARG A 166 15.70 -0.17 -12.94
CA ARG A 166 16.37 -1.46 -12.69
C ARG A 166 16.43 -2.33 -13.94
N GLU A 167 15.40 -2.30 -14.77
CA GLU A 167 15.35 -2.98 -16.06
C GLU A 167 16.11 -2.24 -17.18
N GLY A 168 16.78 -1.12 -16.86
CA GLY A 168 17.51 -0.31 -17.85
C GLY A 168 16.59 0.44 -18.83
N ILE A 169 15.29 0.51 -18.55
CA ILE A 169 14.29 1.22 -19.34
C ILE A 169 14.22 2.66 -18.84
N PHE A 170 14.73 3.60 -19.65
CA PHE A 170 14.70 5.01 -19.30
C PHE A 170 13.39 5.66 -19.76
N VAL A 171 12.44 5.83 -18.83
CA VAL A 171 11.10 6.35 -19.13
C VAL A 171 11.04 7.89 -19.17
N CYS A 172 11.98 8.58 -18.52
CA CYS A 172 11.97 10.04 -18.43
C CYS A 172 12.91 10.66 -19.47
N ALA A 173 12.39 11.33 -20.51
CA ALA A 173 13.24 12.00 -21.51
C ALA A 173 13.87 13.32 -21.02
N SER A 174 13.37 13.89 -19.91
CA SER A 174 13.82 15.20 -19.42
C SER A 174 15.14 15.09 -18.63
N PRO A 175 16.09 16.03 -18.80
CA PRO A 175 17.34 16.04 -18.05
C PRO A 175 17.15 16.35 -16.55
N SER A 176 15.99 16.88 -16.15
CA SER A 176 15.61 17.08 -14.75
C SER A 176 14.10 16.93 -14.57
N CYS A 177 13.65 16.54 -13.37
CA CYS A 177 12.22 16.43 -13.08
C CYS A 177 11.54 17.81 -13.18
N GLU A 178 12.19 18.87 -12.70
CA GLU A 178 11.64 20.22 -12.62
C GLU A 178 11.38 20.86 -14.00
N ALA A 179 12.16 20.47 -15.02
CA ALA A 179 11.96 20.92 -16.40
C ALA A 179 11.01 20.01 -17.20
N CYS A 180 10.53 18.92 -16.61
CA CYS A 180 9.63 17.98 -17.28
C CYS A 180 8.22 18.57 -17.41
N THR A 181 7.64 18.53 -18.61
CA THR A 181 6.25 18.99 -18.85
C THR A 181 5.22 18.20 -18.05
N ASP A 182 5.53 16.95 -17.69
CA ASP A 182 4.66 16.07 -16.92
C ASP A 182 4.91 16.12 -15.41
N TYR A 183 5.66 17.12 -14.91
CA TYR A 183 6.00 17.25 -13.50
C TYR A 183 4.76 17.17 -12.59
N ALA A 184 3.70 17.90 -12.91
CA ALA A 184 2.45 17.91 -12.12
C ALA A 184 1.68 16.57 -12.15
N THR A 185 1.95 15.70 -13.12
CA THR A 185 1.38 14.35 -13.18
C THR A 185 2.08 13.45 -12.16
N CYS A 186 3.39 13.62 -11.99
CA CYS A 186 4.25 12.81 -11.13
C CYS A 186 4.33 13.31 -9.68
N PHE A 187 4.23 14.62 -9.48
CA PHE A 187 4.41 15.31 -8.20
C PHE A 187 3.17 16.11 -7.81
N GLY A 188 3.04 16.42 -6.52
CA GLY A 188 1.92 17.18 -5.99
C GLY A 188 0.91 16.33 -5.21
N PRO A 189 -0.13 16.97 -4.63
CA PRO A 189 -1.09 16.29 -3.77
C PRO A 189 -1.93 15.26 -4.55
N GLU A 190 -2.27 14.18 -3.87
CA GLU A 190 -3.27 13.20 -4.30
C GLU A 190 -4.54 13.51 -3.51
N VAL A 191 -5.62 13.87 -4.20
CA VAL A 191 -6.93 14.19 -3.60
C VAL A 191 -7.92 13.05 -3.81
#